data_AF-A0A0J8VNY0-F1
#
_entry.id   AF-A0A0J8VNY0-F1
#
_cell.length_a   1.000
_cell.length_b   1.000
_cell.length_c   1.000
_cell.angle_alpha   90.00
_cell.angle_beta   90.00
_cell.angle_gamma   90.00
#
_symmetry.space_group_name_H-M   'P 1'
#
loop_
_entity.id
_entity.type
_entity.pdbx_description
1 polymer ?
#
loop_
_entity_poly.entity_id
_entity_poly.type
_entity_poly.pdbx_seq_one_letter_code
_entity_poly.pdbx_strand_id
1 'polypeptide(L)'
;MKKYLFYSSDITVNVYEKAKLTADEKKRLAAQGMRKLPFEASAEDEAEAVEKMLNHFRENTEALKEFAKDYAIASALAGLVFLA
;
A
#
# COMPACT_ATOMS: atom_id res chain seq x y z
N MET A 1 -15.80 -8.07 13.18
CA MET A 1 -14.54 -7.69 12.49
C MET A 1 -14.18 -6.25 12.82
N LYS A 2 -12.90 -6.00 13.12
CA LYS A 2 -12.35 -4.68 13.44
C LYS A 2 -11.82 -4.04 12.16
N LYS A 3 -11.76 -2.71 12.15
CA LYS A 3 -11.14 -1.95 11.06
C LYS A 3 -9.76 -1.50 11.50
N TYR A 4 -8.76 -1.74 10.67
CA TYR A 4 -7.38 -1.35 10.91
C TYR A 4 -6.93 -0.29 9.92
N LEU A 5 -6.19 0.69 10.44
CA LEU A 5 -5.55 1.76 9.69
C LEU A 5 -4.04 1.55 9.73
N PHE A 6 -3.39 1.87 8.61
CA PHE A 6 -1.95 1.74 8.49
C PHE A 6 -1.32 3.12 8.34
N TYR A 7 -0.20 3.33 9.02
CA TYR A 7 0.61 4.53 8.94
C TYR A 7 2.04 4.15 8.61
N SER A 8 2.68 4.89 7.70
CA SER A 8 4.05 4.63 7.26
C SER A 8 4.95 5.85 7.46
N SER A 9 6.20 5.58 7.81
CA SER A 9 7.35 6.47 7.66
C SER A 9 8.37 5.78 6.74
N ASP A 10 9.50 6.42 6.46
CA ASP A 10 10.50 5.93 5.51
C ASP A 10 11.02 4.50 5.81
N ILE A 11 10.96 4.06 7.07
CA ILE A 11 11.50 2.76 7.52
C ILE A 11 10.51 1.90 8.32
N THR A 12 9.29 2.36 8.56
CA THR A 12 8.37 1.67 9.48
C THR A 12 6.92 1.81 9.05
N VAL A 13 6.17 0.71 9.14
CA VAL A 13 4.72 0.68 8.99
C VAL A 13 4.10 0.23 10.30
N ASN A 14 3.21 1.06 10.85
CA ASN A 14 2.45 0.78 12.05
C ASN A 14 0.98 0.51 11.69
N VAL A 15 0.36 -0.40 12.42
CA VAL A 15 -1.04 -0.79 12.27
C VAL A 15 -1.79 -0.45 13.55
N TYR A 16 -2.99 0.12 13.41
CA TYR A 16 -3.82 0.54 14.54
C TYR A 16 -5.28 0.18 14.30
N GLU A 17 -5.95 -0.33 15.34
CA GLU A 17 -7.40 -0.49 15.33
C GLU A 17 -8.08 0.89 15.30
N LYS A 18 -8.88 1.14 14.26
CA LYS A 18 -9.54 2.43 13.99
C LYS A 18 -10.37 2.94 15.17
N ALA A 19 -11.02 2.02 15.88
CA ALA A 19 -11.86 2.35 17.04
C ALA A 19 -11.05 2.81 18.26
N LYS A 20 -9.78 2.40 18.37
CA LYS A 20 -8.90 2.75 19.49
C LYS A 20 -8.06 4.00 19.22
N LEU A 21 -7.97 4.43 17.95
CA LEU A 21 -7.11 5.54 17.56
C LEU A 21 -7.77 6.90 17.84
N THR A 22 -7.33 7.53 18.93
CA THR A 22 -7.83 8.83 19.38
C THR A 22 -7.32 10.00 18.52
N ALA A 23 -7.91 11.18 18.69
CA ALA A 23 -7.47 12.39 17.99
C ALA A 23 -6.04 12.80 18.40
N ASP A 24 -5.67 12.65 19.66
CA ASP A 24 -4.34 13.01 20.17
C ASP A 24 -3.25 12.06 19.66
N GLU A 25 -3.55 10.76 19.57
CA GLU A 25 -2.63 9.81 18.94
C GLU A 25 -2.38 10.12 17.47
N LYS A 26 -3.42 10.52 16.72
CA LYS A 26 -3.26 10.95 15.32
C LYS A 26 -2.35 12.17 15.19
N LYS A 27 -2.49 13.15 16.09
CA LYS A 27 -1.60 14.32 16.13
C LYS A 27 -0.17 13.92 16.45
N ARG A 28 0.04 13.00 17.40
CA ARG A 28 1.36 12.47 17.74
C ARG A 28 2.01 11.74 16.56
N LEU A 29 1.25 10.89 15.86
CA LEU A 29 1.72 10.20 14.66
C LEU A 29 2.13 11.19 13.57
N ALA A 30 1.32 12.22 13.31
CA ALA A 30 1.66 13.27 12.35
C ALA A 30 2.95 14.02 12.76
N ALA A 31 3.11 14.34 14.05
CA ALA A 31 4.33 14.98 14.57
C ALA A 31 5.59 14.10 14.45
N GLN A 32 5.42 12.77 14.45
CA GLN A 32 6.48 11.79 14.21
C GLN A 32 6.78 11.58 12.71
N GLY A 33 6.11 12.31 11.82
CA GLY A 33 6.28 12.17 10.37
C GLY A 33 5.55 10.95 9.78
N MET A 34 4.71 10.27 10.56
CA MET A 34 3.93 9.13 10.08
C MET A 34 2.80 9.59 9.16
N ARG A 35 2.70 8.99 7.97
CA ARG A 35 1.67 9.30 6.98
C ARG A 35 0.65 8.17 6.94
N LYS A 36 -0.64 8.49 6.95
CA LYS A 36 -1.70 7.49 6.79
C LYS A 36 -1.63 6.90 5.38
N LEU A 37 -1.60 5.58 5.27
CA LEU A 37 -1.73 4.88 4.00
C LEU A 37 -3.19 4.90 3.52
N PRO A 38 -3.44 5.02 2.21
CA PRO A 38 -4.79 4.98 1.63
C PRO A 38 -5.35 3.55 1.56
N PHE A 39 -5.11 2.75 2.61
CA PHE A 39 -5.54 1.37 2.73
C PHE A 39 -6.15 1.15 4.12
N GLU A 40 -7.32 0.49 4.15
CA GLU A 40 -7.98 0.07 5.40
C GLU A 40 -8.33 -1.41 5.28
N ALA A 41 -8.01 -2.19 6.30
CA ALA A 41 -8.31 -3.62 6.33
C ALA A 41 -9.37 -3.94 7.37
N SER A 42 -10.32 -4.83 7.04
CA SER A 42 -11.21 -5.43 8.02
C SER A 42 -10.66 -6.80 8.42
N ALA A 43 -10.37 -7.00 9.71
CA ALA A 43 -9.73 -8.21 10.24
C ALA A 43 -10.16 -8.47 11.69
N GLU A 44 -9.96 -9.68 12.20
CA GLU A 44 -10.26 -10.08 13.58
C GLU A 44 -9.16 -9.60 14.55
N ASP A 45 -7.91 -9.69 14.11
CA ASP A 45 -6.73 -9.28 14.84
C ASP A 45 -5.73 -8.51 13.96
N GLU A 46 -4.64 -8.09 14.57
CA GLU A 46 -3.58 -7.32 13.92
C GLU A 46 -2.79 -8.15 12.92
N ALA A 47 -2.56 -9.44 13.19
CA ALA A 47 -1.79 -10.31 12.33
C ALA A 47 -2.51 -10.52 10.99
N GLU A 48 -3.82 -10.79 11.03
CA GLU A 48 -4.66 -10.91 9.84
C GLU A 48 -4.74 -9.57 9.07
N ALA A 49 -4.75 -8.43 9.78
CA ALA A 49 -4.71 -7.12 9.13
C ALA A 49 -3.40 -6.89 8.36
N VAL A 50 -2.27 -7.26 8.95
CA VAL A 50 -0.94 -7.18 8.31
C VAL A 50 -0.86 -8.13 7.12
N GLU A 51 -1.36 -9.35 7.24
CA GLU A 51 -1.38 -10.31 6.13
C GLU A 51 -2.20 -9.77 4.94
N LYS A 52 -3.37 -9.18 5.20
CA LYS A 52 -4.19 -8.54 4.17
C LYS A 52 -3.49 -7.35 3.51
N MET A 53 -2.75 -6.57 4.29
CA MET A 53 -1.92 -5.48 3.76
C MET A 53 -0.82 -6.03 2.84
N LEU A 54 -0.09 -7.05 3.27
CA LEU A 54 0.99 -7.67 2.47
C LEU A 54 0.46 -8.26 1.17
N ASN A 55 -0.68 -8.97 1.21
CA ASN A 55 -1.31 -9.53 0.03
C ASN A 55 -1.75 -8.41 -0.95
N HIS A 56 -2.37 -7.35 -0.44
CA HIS A 56 -2.76 -6.20 -1.27
C HIS A 56 -1.56 -5.54 -1.97
N PHE A 57 -0.42 -5.38 -1.27
CA PHE A 57 0.79 -4.86 -1.89
C PHE A 57 1.44 -5.84 -2.87
N ARG A 58 1.43 -7.14 -2.58
CA ARG A 58 1.96 -8.17 -3.49
C ARG A 58 1.18 -8.20 -4.81
N GLU A 59 -0.14 -8.27 -4.72
CA GLU A 59 -1.03 -8.28 -5.89
C GLU A 59 -0.87 -6.98 -6.71
N ASN A 60 -0.80 -5.82 -6.05
CA ASN A 60 -0.52 -4.57 -6.73
C ASN A 60 0.87 -4.54 -7.38
N THR A 61 1.89 -5.15 -6.76
CA THR A 61 3.24 -5.21 -7.33
C THR A 61 3.30 -6.14 -8.55
N GLU A 62 2.58 -7.26 -8.52
CA GLU A 62 2.44 -8.16 -9.68
C GLU A 62 1.70 -7.47 -10.83
N ALA A 63 0.59 -6.79 -10.54
CA ALA A 63 -0.15 -6.01 -11.53
C ALA A 63 0.68 -4.87 -12.14
N LEU A 64 1.48 -4.17 -11.32
CA LEU A 64 2.40 -3.12 -11.80
C LEU A 64 3.53 -3.70 -12.67
N LYS A 65 4.04 -4.89 -12.34
CA LYS A 65 5.06 -5.58 -13.11
C LYS A 65 4.52 -6.07 -14.46
N GLU A 66 3.30 -6.56 -14.49
CA GLU A 66 2.61 -6.97 -15.71
C GLU A 66 2.32 -5.77 -16.61
N PHE A 67 1.79 -4.68 -16.06
CA PHE A 67 1.61 -3.41 -16.78
C PHE A 67 2.91 -2.86 -17.35
N ALA A 68 3.99 -2.86 -16.57
CA ALA A 68 5.30 -2.39 -17.03
C ALA A 68 5.87 -3.28 -18.14
N LYS A 69 5.65 -4.60 -18.09
CA LYS A 69 6.08 -5.55 -19.11
C LYS A 69 5.30 -5.34 -20.42
N ASP A 70 3.99 -5.19 -20.35
CA ASP A 70 3.13 -4.96 -21.52
C ASP A 70 3.43 -3.61 -22.18
N TYR A 71 3.65 -2.57 -21.38
CA TYR A 71 4.02 -1.25 -21.89
C TYR A 71 5.42 -1.22 -22.51
N ALA A 72 6.41 -1.91 -21.90
CA ALA A 72 7.74 -2.03 -22.45
C ALA A 72 7.73 -2.77 -23.80
N ILE A 73 6.96 -3.85 -23.93
CA ILE A 73 6.80 -4.59 -25.18
C ILE A 73 6.10 -3.72 -26.25
N ALA A 74 5.03 -3.01 -25.89
CA ALA A 74 4.32 -2.11 -26.81
C ALA A 74 5.24 -0.98 -27.33
N SER A 75 6.05 -0.37 -26.45
CA SER A 75 7.01 0.67 -26.84
C SER A 75 8.13 0.13 -27.76
N ALA A 76 8.61 -1.09 -27.53
CA ALA A 76 9.64 -1.71 -28.35
C ALA A 76 9.13 -2.04 -29.77
N LEU A 77 7.89 -2.52 -29.87
CA LEU A 77 7.24 -2.78 -31.16
C LEU A 77 6.94 -1.49 -31.94
N ALA A 78 6.47 -0.44 -31.27
CA ALA A 78 6.27 0.87 -31.90
C ALA A 78 7.60 1.45 -32.42
N GLY A 79 8.69 1.34 -31.65
CA GLY A 79 10.02 1.77 -32.08
C GLY A 79 10.51 1.04 -33.34
N LEU A 80 10.26 -0.27 -33.45
CA LEU A 80 10.62 -1.06 -34.63
C LEU A 80 9.80 -0.71 -35.88
N VAL A 81 8.52 -0.34 -35.73
CA VAL A 81 7.65 0.01 -36.86
C VAL A 81 7.92 1.42 -37.38
N PHE A 82 8.31 2.37 -36.52
CA PHE A 82 8.60 3.75 -36.94
C PHE A 82 10.06 4.00 -37.38
N LEU A 83 10.97 3.05 -37.15
CA LEU A 83 12.38 3.10 -37.61
C LEU A 83 12.66 2.22 -38.85
N ALA A 84 11.64 1.56 -39.40
CA ALA A 84 11.72 0.81 -40.66
C ALA A 84 11.16 1.65 -41.83
#